data_AF-A0A968TWM5-F1
#
_entry.id   AF-A0A968TWM5-F1
#
_cell.length_a   1.000
_cell.length_b   1.000
_cell.length_c   1.000
_cell.angle_alpha   90.00
_cell.angle_beta   90.00
_cell.angle_gamma   90.00
#
_symmetry.space_group_name_H-M   'P 1'
#
loop_
_entity.id
_entity.type
_entity.pdbx_description
1 polymer ?
#
loop_
_entity_poly.entity_id
_entity_poly.type
_entity_poly.pdbx_seq_one_letter_code
_entity_poly.pdbx_strand_id
1 'polypeptide(L)'
;MAKMPVEKVAPFILEQARAAYRQREISYPVDYILDLAFSMAQQNGALVAQQLSNWAWNRYDVELTPEEVLRTPREQLRERFEVAQKRWIHEGQLEKSVDESLAKHGGNTEELAKWIRERFMMEATAEELADEKTRRQLMLDKGRLFFRSELTALERFVLLSILDSAWKDHLYLMDQLRDSVSLRAYAEQDPRIVYKREGASQFREMLRLVRDRVTDLIFRARITQGSQVRNVYNAQQAEHAEAGSVMENGASEKDAEQGGESESEAKSRHERRAAAAMRGREAKGGRSSQRDRHKRR
;
A
#
# COMPACT_ATOMS: atom_id res chain seq x y z
N MET A 1 -32.95 -15.15 -18.27
CA MET A 1 -32.46 -13.92 -17.62
C MET A 1 -32.69 -12.74 -18.56
N ALA A 2 -33.50 -11.76 -18.17
CA ALA A 2 -33.74 -10.57 -19.00
C ALA A 2 -32.44 -9.75 -19.11
N LYS A 3 -32.06 -9.35 -20.34
CA LYS A 3 -30.90 -8.49 -20.56
C LYS A 3 -31.18 -7.09 -20.01
N MET A 4 -30.30 -6.61 -19.14
CA MET A 4 -30.37 -5.25 -18.57
C MET A 4 -30.12 -4.21 -19.69
N PRO A 5 -30.92 -3.13 -19.78
CA PRO A 5 -30.67 -2.04 -20.72
C PRO A 5 -29.30 -1.40 -20.47
N VAL A 6 -28.58 -1.02 -21.54
CA VAL A 6 -27.21 -0.45 -21.47
C VAL A 6 -27.15 0.76 -20.54
N GLU A 7 -28.17 1.62 -20.57
CA GLU A 7 -28.30 2.82 -19.72
C GLU A 7 -28.34 2.51 -18.22
N LYS A 8 -28.78 1.30 -17.85
CA LYS A 8 -28.88 0.85 -16.45
C LYS A 8 -27.63 0.12 -15.96
N VAL A 9 -26.72 -0.25 -16.86
CA VAL A 9 -25.51 -1.02 -16.51
C VAL A 9 -24.58 -0.22 -15.59
N ALA A 10 -24.28 1.04 -15.93
CA ALA A 10 -23.37 1.85 -15.13
C ALA A 10 -23.91 2.14 -13.71
N PRO A 11 -25.18 2.59 -13.53
CA PRO A 11 -25.77 2.72 -12.19
C PRO A 11 -25.75 1.43 -11.39
N PHE A 12 -26.07 0.29 -12.02
CA PHE A 12 -26.04 -1.01 -11.37
C PHE A 12 -24.64 -1.38 -10.87
N ILE A 13 -23.61 -1.23 -11.71
CA ILE A 13 -22.21 -1.51 -11.31
C ILE A 13 -21.79 -0.62 -10.14
N LEU A 14 -22.13 0.68 -10.18
CA LEU A 14 -21.81 1.61 -9.08
C LEU A 14 -22.50 1.22 -7.78
N GLU A 15 -23.75 0.75 -7.85
CA GLU A 15 -24.48 0.25 -6.68
C GLU A 15 -23.81 -1.00 -6.09
N GLN A 16 -23.42 -1.96 -6.93
CA GLN A 16 -22.70 -3.17 -6.50
C GLN A 16 -21.34 -2.83 -5.90
N ALA A 17 -20.58 -1.91 -6.50
CA ALA A 17 -19.30 -1.45 -5.96
C ALA A 17 -19.47 -0.79 -4.58
N ARG A 18 -20.49 0.05 -4.40
CA ARG A 18 -20.83 0.66 -3.11
C ARG A 18 -21.26 -0.40 -2.09
N ALA A 19 -22.03 -1.40 -2.49
CA ALA A 19 -22.44 -2.50 -1.61
C ALA A 19 -21.24 -3.33 -1.15
N ALA A 20 -20.34 -3.69 -2.07
CA ALA A 20 -19.10 -4.39 -1.76
C ALA A 20 -18.21 -3.57 -0.80
N TYR A 21 -18.15 -2.25 -1.01
CA TYR A 21 -17.37 -1.36 -0.13
C TYR A 21 -18.00 -1.26 1.27
N ARG A 22 -19.33 -1.13 1.38
CA ARG A 22 -20.03 -1.18 2.68
C ARG A 22 -19.78 -2.50 3.41
N GLN A 23 -19.82 -3.62 2.70
CA GLN A 23 -19.50 -4.91 3.32
C GLN A 23 -18.09 -4.92 3.89
N ARG A 24 -17.14 -4.29 3.18
CA ARG A 24 -15.76 -4.18 3.64
C ARG A 24 -15.58 -3.21 4.81
N GLU A 25 -16.37 -2.15 4.87
CA GLU A 25 -16.46 -1.22 6.01
C GLU A 25 -16.94 -1.91 7.30
N ILE A 26 -17.75 -2.96 7.14
CA ILE A 26 -18.19 -3.83 8.24
C ILE A 26 -17.12 -4.88 8.57
N SER A 27 -16.65 -5.61 7.57
CA SER A 27 -15.84 -6.81 7.81
C SER A 27 -14.37 -6.52 8.13
N TYR A 28 -13.77 -5.51 7.48
CA TYR A 28 -12.31 -5.34 7.51
C TYR A 28 -11.76 -4.97 8.90
N PRO A 29 -12.33 -4.01 9.65
CA PRO A 29 -11.85 -3.71 11.01
C PRO A 29 -11.93 -4.91 11.95
N VAL A 30 -13.00 -5.72 11.80
CA VAL A 30 -13.24 -6.93 12.59
C VAL A 30 -12.23 -8.02 12.24
N ASP A 31 -12.05 -8.29 10.94
CA ASP A 31 -11.09 -9.27 10.46
C ASP A 31 -9.67 -8.90 10.91
N TYR A 32 -9.30 -7.63 10.81
CA TYR A 32 -7.98 -7.13 11.21
C TYR A 32 -7.69 -7.37 12.71
N ILE A 33 -8.62 -7.00 13.60
CA ILE A 33 -8.38 -7.18 15.04
C ILE A 33 -8.37 -8.65 15.44
N LEU A 34 -9.20 -9.49 14.81
CA LEU A 34 -9.22 -10.92 15.09
C LEU A 34 -7.95 -11.60 14.59
N ASP A 35 -7.48 -11.26 13.39
CA ASP A 35 -6.22 -11.78 12.87
C ASP A 35 -5.05 -11.39 13.78
N LEU A 36 -5.03 -10.13 14.24
CA LEU A 36 -4.05 -9.65 15.22
C LEU A 36 -4.13 -10.42 16.53
N ALA A 37 -5.31 -10.51 17.13
CA ALA A 37 -5.53 -11.19 18.40
C ALA A 37 -5.10 -12.67 18.32
N PHE A 38 -5.61 -13.42 17.35
CA PHE A 38 -5.33 -14.84 17.22
C PHE A 38 -3.87 -15.14 16.83
N SER A 39 -3.18 -14.23 16.12
CA SER A 39 -1.74 -14.37 15.89
C SER A 39 -0.91 -14.29 17.18
N MET A 40 -1.32 -13.42 18.13
CA MET A 40 -0.64 -13.24 19.42
C MET A 40 -1.08 -14.28 20.46
N ALA A 41 -2.28 -14.84 20.32
CA ALA A 41 -2.84 -15.82 21.24
C ALA A 41 -1.99 -17.10 21.35
N GLN A 42 -1.22 -17.42 20.30
CA GLN A 42 -0.26 -18.54 20.33
C GLN A 42 0.82 -18.38 21.43
N GLN A 43 1.12 -17.13 21.83
CA GLN A 43 2.14 -16.83 22.85
C GLN A 43 1.51 -16.46 24.20
N ASN A 44 0.36 -15.76 24.21
CA ASN A 44 -0.25 -15.28 25.45
C ASN A 44 -1.79 -15.17 25.35
N GLY A 45 -2.48 -16.31 25.27
CA GLY A 45 -3.93 -16.38 25.05
C GLY A 45 -4.78 -15.62 26.08
N ALA A 46 -4.44 -15.67 27.37
CA ALA A 46 -5.20 -14.99 28.42
C ALA A 46 -5.11 -13.46 28.30
N LEU A 47 -3.92 -12.93 28.02
CA LEU A 47 -3.74 -11.50 27.79
C LEU A 47 -4.50 -11.03 26.54
N VAL A 48 -4.43 -11.80 25.45
CA VAL A 48 -5.16 -11.49 24.21
C VAL A 48 -6.66 -11.49 24.45
N ALA A 49 -7.18 -12.45 25.20
CA ALA A 49 -8.60 -12.51 25.55
C ALA A 49 -9.05 -11.28 26.35
N GLN A 50 -8.24 -10.83 27.31
CA GLN A 50 -8.48 -9.59 28.05
C GLN A 50 -8.50 -8.38 27.12
N GLN A 51 -7.52 -8.28 26.21
CA GLN A 51 -7.43 -7.16 25.27
C GLN A 51 -8.61 -7.12 24.31
N LEU A 52 -9.03 -8.27 23.76
CA LEU A 52 -10.16 -8.35 22.84
C LEU A 52 -11.49 -8.03 23.55
N SER A 53 -11.63 -8.44 24.80
CA SER A 53 -12.77 -8.07 25.66
C SER A 53 -12.85 -6.56 25.86
N ASN A 54 -11.74 -5.94 26.25
CA ASN A 54 -11.66 -4.48 26.43
C ASN A 54 -11.91 -3.73 25.12
N TRP A 55 -11.39 -4.24 24.00
CA TRP A 55 -11.61 -3.66 22.67
C TRP A 55 -13.09 -3.73 22.28
N ALA A 56 -13.74 -4.87 22.47
CA ALA A 56 -15.16 -5.06 22.15
C ALA A 56 -16.06 -4.14 22.97
N TRP A 57 -15.76 -3.98 24.27
CA TRP A 57 -16.44 -3.02 25.13
C TRP A 57 -16.23 -1.58 24.64
N ASN A 58 -14.98 -1.11 24.59
CA ASN A 58 -14.68 0.28 24.27
C ASN A 58 -15.16 0.68 22.88
N ARG A 59 -15.10 -0.24 21.91
CA ARG A 59 -15.52 0.05 20.54
C ARG A 59 -17.03 -0.03 20.42
N TYR A 60 -17.62 -1.15 20.81
CA TYR A 60 -19.00 -1.48 20.42
C TYR A 60 -20.03 -1.46 21.54
N ASP A 61 -19.61 -1.24 22.78
CA ASP A 61 -20.40 -1.48 24.00
C ASP A 61 -20.88 -2.94 24.05
N VAL A 62 -20.00 -3.87 23.66
CA VAL A 62 -20.27 -5.31 23.70
C VAL A 62 -19.61 -5.92 24.93
N GLU A 63 -20.44 -6.36 25.87
CA GLU A 63 -19.98 -7.11 27.04
C GLU A 63 -19.51 -8.50 26.63
N LEU A 64 -18.24 -8.79 26.92
CA LEU A 64 -17.60 -10.06 26.61
C LEU A 64 -16.52 -10.29 27.67
N THR A 65 -16.55 -11.44 28.35
CA THR A 65 -15.51 -11.77 29.32
C THR A 65 -14.29 -12.41 28.65
N PRO A 66 -13.09 -12.36 29.26
CA PRO A 66 -11.92 -13.04 28.71
C PRO A 66 -12.13 -14.55 28.56
N GLU A 67 -12.82 -15.18 29.52
CA GLU A 67 -13.18 -16.61 29.44
C GLU A 67 -14.13 -16.89 28.26
N GLU A 68 -15.06 -15.98 28.00
CA GLU A 68 -15.93 -16.05 26.84
C GLU A 68 -15.17 -15.95 25.52
N VAL A 69 -14.18 -15.07 25.43
CA VAL A 69 -13.32 -14.99 24.24
C VAL A 69 -12.63 -16.32 23.98
N LEU A 70 -12.07 -16.95 25.01
CA LEU A 70 -11.30 -18.19 24.86
C LEU A 70 -12.16 -19.38 24.44
N ARG A 71 -13.42 -19.45 24.92
CA ARG A 71 -14.34 -20.55 24.60
C ARG A 71 -15.10 -20.35 23.27
N THR A 72 -15.14 -19.13 22.75
CA THR A 72 -15.93 -18.80 21.56
C THR A 72 -15.09 -18.99 20.29
N PRO A 73 -15.56 -19.77 19.30
CA PRO A 73 -14.88 -19.90 18.02
C PRO A 73 -14.70 -18.55 17.32
N ARG A 74 -13.57 -18.36 16.62
CA ARG A 74 -13.24 -17.12 15.88
C ARG A 74 -14.37 -16.65 14.97
N GLU A 75 -15.05 -17.57 14.28
CA GLU A 75 -16.13 -17.21 13.35
C GLU A 75 -17.36 -16.63 14.06
N GLN A 76 -17.70 -17.15 15.25
CA GLN A 76 -18.80 -16.61 16.03
C GLN A 76 -18.45 -15.22 16.62
N LEU A 77 -17.20 -15.02 17.04
CA LEU A 77 -16.71 -13.70 17.44
C LEU A 77 -16.76 -12.72 16.27
N ARG A 78 -16.35 -13.17 15.08
CA ARG A 78 -16.40 -12.39 13.83
C ARG A 78 -17.82 -11.93 13.52
N GLU A 79 -18.79 -12.85 13.46
CA GLU A 79 -20.19 -12.53 13.21
C GLU A 79 -20.73 -11.53 14.25
N ARG A 80 -20.46 -11.77 15.54
CA ARG A 80 -20.90 -10.89 16.62
C ARG A 80 -20.35 -9.47 16.47
N PHE A 81 -19.07 -9.32 16.11
CA PHE A 81 -18.44 -8.02 15.93
C PHE A 81 -18.84 -7.35 14.61
N GLU A 82 -19.10 -8.09 13.54
CA GLU A 82 -19.64 -7.52 12.29
C GLU A 82 -21.04 -6.95 12.50
N VAL A 83 -21.91 -7.66 13.22
CA VAL A 83 -23.23 -7.15 13.61
C VAL A 83 -23.09 -5.86 14.41
N ALA A 84 -22.15 -5.82 15.37
CA ALA A 84 -21.92 -4.65 16.18
C ALA A 84 -21.36 -3.45 15.37
N GLN A 85 -20.38 -3.68 14.50
CA GLN A 85 -19.83 -2.68 13.59
C GLN A 85 -20.91 -2.11 12.66
N LYS A 86 -21.74 -2.99 12.08
CA LYS A 86 -22.87 -2.59 11.22
C LYS A 86 -23.85 -1.73 11.99
N ARG A 87 -24.20 -2.11 13.22
CA ARG A 87 -25.09 -1.32 14.09
C ARG A 87 -24.58 0.12 14.27
N TRP A 88 -23.28 0.25 14.53
CA TRP A 88 -22.62 1.55 14.73
C TRP A 88 -22.55 2.40 13.46
N ILE A 89 -22.17 1.84 12.31
CA ILE A 89 -21.87 2.62 11.10
C ILE A 89 -23.05 2.75 10.15
N HIS A 90 -23.98 1.79 10.13
CA HIS A 90 -25.05 1.71 9.14
C HIS A 90 -26.47 1.69 9.71
N GLU A 91 -26.64 1.53 11.03
CA GLU A 91 -27.97 1.42 11.66
C GLU A 91 -28.27 2.56 12.66
N GLY A 92 -27.51 3.66 12.60
CA GLY A 92 -27.84 4.91 13.31
C GLY A 92 -27.35 5.01 14.75
N GLN A 93 -26.64 4.00 15.27
CA GLN A 93 -26.16 4.02 16.66
C GLN A 93 -25.09 5.09 16.90
N LEU A 94 -24.25 5.40 15.90
CA LEU A 94 -23.31 6.52 15.99
C LEU A 94 -24.04 7.87 16.10
N GLU A 95 -25.02 8.11 15.23
CA GLU A 95 -25.83 9.32 15.24
C GLU A 95 -26.53 9.50 16.58
N LYS A 96 -27.18 8.44 17.07
CA LYS A 96 -27.83 8.44 18.38
C LYS A 96 -26.86 8.80 19.51
N SER A 97 -25.68 8.19 19.54
CA SER A 97 -24.66 8.44 20.58
C SER A 97 -24.17 9.90 20.57
N VAL A 98 -23.93 10.46 19.38
CA VAL A 98 -23.54 11.87 19.21
C VAL A 98 -24.67 12.81 19.63
N ASP A 99 -25.90 12.53 19.22
CA ASP A 99 -27.06 13.37 19.54
C ASP A 99 -27.37 13.36 21.04
N GLU A 100 -27.21 12.21 21.72
CA GLU A 100 -27.32 12.11 23.18
C GLU A 100 -26.23 12.93 23.91
N SER A 101 -24.99 12.91 23.40
CA SER A 101 -23.90 13.73 23.95
C SER A 101 -24.17 15.22 23.76
N LEU A 102 -24.63 15.63 22.57
CA LEU A 102 -25.03 17.01 22.28
C LEU A 102 -26.19 17.48 23.16
N ALA A 103 -27.18 16.62 23.42
CA ALA A 103 -28.28 16.96 24.31
C ALA A 103 -27.83 17.20 25.75
N LYS A 104 -26.82 16.46 26.23
CA LYS A 104 -26.28 16.57 27.60
C LYS A 104 -25.26 17.69 27.77
N HIS A 105 -24.39 17.88 26.78
CA HIS A 105 -23.20 18.72 26.88
C HIS A 105 -23.11 19.81 25.81
N GLY A 106 -24.17 20.03 25.03
CA GLY A 106 -24.18 20.95 23.88
C GLY A 106 -23.72 22.37 24.19
N GLY A 107 -23.97 22.87 25.40
CA GLY A 107 -23.52 24.19 25.86
C GLY A 107 -22.06 24.26 26.33
N ASN A 108 -21.37 23.13 26.47
CA ASN A 108 -19.99 23.05 26.97
C ASN A 108 -19.10 22.26 26.00
N THR A 109 -18.35 23.00 25.18
CA THR A 109 -17.44 22.44 24.18
C THR A 109 -16.26 21.68 24.78
N GLU A 110 -15.84 21.97 26.02
CA GLU A 110 -14.78 21.21 26.69
C GLU A 110 -15.27 19.81 27.07
N GLU A 111 -16.49 19.70 27.59
CA GLU A 111 -17.12 18.41 27.90
C GLU A 111 -17.40 17.59 26.63
N LEU A 112 -17.83 18.24 25.53
CA LEU A 112 -17.95 17.56 24.24
C LEU A 112 -16.60 17.03 23.74
N ALA A 113 -15.53 17.83 23.83
CA ALA A 113 -14.19 17.40 23.43
C ALA A 113 -13.70 16.23 24.30
N LYS A 114 -13.94 16.30 25.61
CA LYS A 114 -13.64 15.21 26.55
C LYS A 114 -14.40 13.94 26.20
N TRP A 115 -15.70 14.05 25.93
CA TRP A 115 -16.53 12.92 25.52
C TRP A 115 -16.01 12.26 24.24
N ILE A 116 -15.56 13.02 23.23
CA ILE A 116 -14.97 12.44 22.01
C ILE A 116 -13.70 11.65 22.34
N ARG A 117 -12.81 12.22 23.18
CA ARG A 117 -11.58 11.53 23.61
C ARG A 117 -11.87 10.25 24.37
N GLU A 118 -12.88 10.23 25.23
CA GLU A 118 -13.22 9.06 26.02
C GLU A 118 -13.99 8.01 25.21
N ARG A 119 -15.00 8.42 24.43
CA ARG A 119 -15.87 7.49 23.69
C ARG A 119 -15.23 6.95 22.42
N PHE A 120 -14.52 7.81 21.69
CA PHE A 120 -13.94 7.47 20.39
C PHE A 120 -12.41 7.39 20.40
N MET A 121 -11.75 7.66 21.53
CA MET A 121 -10.27 7.66 21.60
C MET A 121 -9.63 8.58 20.54
N MET A 122 -10.34 9.66 20.18
CA MET A 122 -9.93 10.60 19.14
C MET A 122 -9.61 11.95 19.77
N GLU A 123 -8.51 12.57 19.32
CA GLU A 123 -8.19 13.94 19.69
C GLU A 123 -9.26 14.91 19.21
N ALA A 124 -9.68 15.80 20.10
CA ALA A 124 -10.62 16.87 19.84
C ALA A 124 -10.37 18.04 20.78
N THR A 125 -10.57 19.26 20.30
CA THR A 125 -10.47 20.48 21.12
C THR A 125 -11.80 21.22 21.21
N ALA A 126 -11.95 22.06 22.23
CA ALA A 126 -13.12 22.93 22.36
C ALA A 126 -13.25 23.92 21.18
N GLU A 127 -12.13 24.36 20.63
CA GLU A 127 -12.07 25.28 19.49
C GLU A 127 -12.62 24.62 18.20
N GLU A 128 -12.25 23.37 17.93
CA GLU A 128 -12.81 22.61 16.79
C GLU A 128 -14.34 22.46 16.88
N LEU A 129 -14.90 22.48 18.09
CA LEU A 129 -16.33 22.32 18.36
C LEU A 129 -17.07 23.65 18.58
N ALA A 130 -16.40 24.79 18.44
CA ALA A 130 -16.96 26.10 18.75
C ALA A 130 -18.19 26.44 17.88
N ASP A 131 -18.18 26.07 16.61
CA ASP A 131 -19.30 26.31 15.70
C ASP A 131 -20.42 25.27 15.88
N GLU A 132 -21.58 25.73 16.35
CA GLU A 132 -22.77 24.90 16.59
C GLU A 132 -23.30 24.26 15.30
N LYS A 133 -23.12 24.90 14.15
CA LYS A 133 -23.61 24.38 12.87
C LYS A 133 -22.81 23.18 12.38
N THR A 134 -21.53 23.09 12.75
CA THR A 134 -20.60 22.07 12.24
C THR A 134 -20.17 21.05 13.28
N ARG A 135 -20.26 21.35 14.59
CA ARG A 135 -19.81 20.45 15.67
C ARG A 135 -20.42 19.05 15.62
N ARG A 136 -21.72 18.95 15.29
CA ARG A 136 -22.39 17.64 15.16
C ARG A 136 -21.72 16.80 14.08
N GLN A 137 -21.48 17.40 12.91
CA GLN A 137 -20.85 16.72 11.79
C GLN A 137 -19.41 16.32 12.13
N LEU A 138 -18.65 17.20 12.79
CA LEU A 138 -17.31 16.89 13.28
C LEU A 138 -17.29 15.68 14.22
N MET A 139 -18.21 15.63 15.19
CA MET A 139 -18.34 14.50 16.13
C MET A 139 -18.63 13.19 15.39
N LEU A 140 -19.54 13.22 14.41
CA LEU A 140 -19.84 12.05 13.57
C LEU A 140 -18.63 11.63 12.75
N ASP A 141 -17.86 12.58 12.20
CA ASP A 141 -16.67 12.28 11.42
C ASP A 141 -15.57 11.66 12.28
N LYS A 142 -15.34 12.17 13.50
CA LYS A 142 -14.42 11.55 14.47
C LYS A 142 -14.87 10.12 14.84
N GLY A 143 -16.16 9.91 15.08
CA GLY A 143 -16.72 8.59 15.33
C GLY A 143 -16.55 7.63 14.15
N ARG A 144 -16.87 8.07 12.92
CA ARG A 144 -16.66 7.27 11.69
C ARG A 144 -15.20 6.88 11.53
N LEU A 145 -14.26 7.80 11.76
CA LEU A 145 -12.83 7.52 11.69
C LEU A 145 -12.40 6.47 12.73
N PHE A 146 -12.91 6.56 13.96
CA PHE A 146 -12.66 5.57 15.00
C PHE A 146 -13.13 4.17 14.60
N PHE A 147 -14.37 4.04 14.13
CA PHE A 147 -14.92 2.74 13.75
C PHE A 147 -14.30 2.15 12.49
N ARG A 148 -13.72 2.99 11.62
CA ARG A 148 -13.12 2.57 10.34
C ARG A 148 -11.60 2.62 10.33
N SER A 149 -10.93 2.85 11.46
CA SER A 149 -9.51 3.23 11.50
C SER A 149 -8.59 2.31 10.69
N GLU A 150 -8.82 1.01 10.74
CA GLU A 150 -8.07 -0.05 10.07
C GLU A 150 -8.29 -0.02 8.55
N LEU A 151 -9.54 0.19 8.12
CA LEU A 151 -9.87 0.33 6.71
C LEU A 151 -9.33 1.66 6.16
N THR A 152 -9.40 2.75 6.91
CA THR A 152 -8.80 4.04 6.55
C THR A 152 -7.28 3.92 6.39
N ALA A 153 -6.62 3.17 7.28
CA ALA A 153 -5.19 2.88 7.16
C ALA A 153 -4.88 2.08 5.89
N LEU A 154 -5.69 1.08 5.55
CA LEU A 154 -5.59 0.33 4.30
C LEU A 154 -5.78 1.21 3.07
N GLU A 155 -6.81 2.06 3.05
CA GLU A 155 -7.09 2.99 1.96
C GLU A 155 -5.91 3.93 1.71
N ARG A 156 -5.39 4.54 2.79
CA ARG A 156 -4.22 5.41 2.72
C ARG A 156 -3.01 4.66 2.21
N PHE A 157 -2.75 3.46 2.70
CA PHE A 157 -1.62 2.64 2.26
C PHE A 157 -1.70 2.31 0.77
N VAL A 158 -2.84 1.79 0.32
CA VAL A 158 -3.10 1.41 -1.08
C VAL A 158 -2.95 2.63 -2.00
N LEU A 159 -3.59 3.75 -1.65
CA LEU A 159 -3.55 4.96 -2.46
C LEU A 159 -2.13 5.52 -2.58
N LEU A 160 -1.42 5.66 -1.45
CA LEU A 160 -0.07 6.22 -1.45
C LEU A 160 0.92 5.31 -2.17
N SER A 161 0.83 3.99 -1.98
CA SER A 161 1.72 3.04 -2.65
C SER A 161 1.56 3.07 -4.17
N ILE A 162 0.31 3.10 -4.67
CA ILE A 162 0.03 3.16 -6.10
C ILE A 162 0.46 4.50 -6.68
N LEU A 163 0.15 5.60 -5.99
CA LEU A 163 0.48 6.94 -6.44
C LEU A 163 2.00 7.17 -6.51
N ASP A 164 2.75 6.73 -5.48
CA ASP A 164 4.21 6.87 -5.44
C ASP A 164 4.88 6.10 -6.58
N SER A 165 4.43 4.86 -6.85
CA SER A 165 4.92 4.07 -7.98
C SER A 165 4.62 4.76 -9.32
N ALA A 166 3.35 5.15 -9.55
CA ALA A 166 2.94 5.76 -10.80
C ALA A 166 3.63 7.10 -11.06
N TRP A 167 3.89 7.86 -9.99
CA TRP A 167 4.61 9.13 -10.08
C TRP A 167 6.08 8.94 -10.47
N LYS A 168 6.77 7.94 -9.89
CA LYS A 168 8.16 7.61 -10.28
C LYS A 168 8.24 7.20 -11.76
N ASP A 169 7.32 6.35 -12.19
CA ASP A 169 7.22 5.93 -13.60
C ASP A 169 6.95 7.13 -14.51
N HIS A 170 6.06 8.04 -14.10
CA HIS A 170 5.76 9.26 -14.84
C HIS A 170 6.98 10.19 -14.94
N LEU A 171 7.73 10.40 -13.86
CA LEU A 171 8.96 11.20 -13.90
C LEU A 171 9.97 10.63 -14.90
N TYR A 172 10.15 9.30 -14.90
CA TYR A 172 11.00 8.62 -15.87
C TYR A 172 10.52 8.84 -17.32
N LEU A 173 9.20 8.72 -17.57
CA LEU A 173 8.61 9.01 -18.88
C LEU A 173 8.78 10.48 -19.29
N MET A 174 8.70 11.42 -18.35
CA MET A 174 8.90 12.85 -18.62
C MET A 174 10.35 13.18 -18.97
N ASP A 175 11.32 12.47 -18.39
CA ASP A 175 12.74 12.58 -18.77
C ASP A 175 12.96 12.04 -20.19
N GLN A 176 12.44 10.86 -20.52
CA GLN A 176 12.49 10.33 -21.89
C GLN A 176 11.79 11.24 -22.91
N LEU A 177 10.65 11.82 -22.53
CA LEU A 177 9.90 12.74 -23.37
C LEU A 177 10.74 13.98 -23.69
N ARG A 178 11.42 14.56 -22.69
CA ARG A 178 12.32 15.70 -22.88
C ARG A 178 13.39 15.41 -23.92
N ASP A 179 14.01 14.24 -23.84
CA ASP A 179 15.07 13.85 -24.76
C ASP A 179 14.51 13.63 -26.18
N SER A 180 13.36 12.95 -26.31
CA SER A 180 12.71 12.70 -27.61
C SER A 180 12.19 13.96 -28.31
N VAL A 181 11.71 14.95 -27.55
CA VAL A 181 11.15 16.20 -28.08
C VAL A 181 12.29 17.13 -28.53
N SER A 182 13.43 17.09 -27.83
CA SER A 182 14.65 17.79 -28.26
C SER A 182 15.12 17.30 -29.64
N LEU A 183 14.98 16.00 -29.93
CA LEU A 183 15.28 15.43 -31.25
C LEU A 183 14.21 15.75 -32.31
N ARG A 184 12.97 16.06 -31.91
CA ARG A 184 11.87 16.45 -32.83
C ARG A 184 11.83 17.95 -33.14
N ALA A 185 12.64 18.76 -32.47
CA ALA A 185 12.81 20.19 -32.76
C ALA A 185 13.25 20.47 -34.22
N TYR A 186 13.77 19.46 -34.93
CA TYR A 186 14.11 19.52 -36.34
C TYR A 186 12.90 19.53 -37.30
N ALA A 187 11.66 19.37 -36.80
CA ALA A 187 10.42 19.27 -37.59
C ALA A 187 9.51 20.52 -37.52
N GLU A 188 10.08 21.72 -37.34
CA GLU A 188 9.38 23.03 -37.33
C GLU A 188 8.31 23.24 -36.23
N GLN A 189 8.09 22.27 -35.35
CA GLN A 189 7.19 22.41 -34.20
C GLN A 189 7.95 22.92 -32.96
N ASP A 190 7.35 23.86 -32.22
CA ASP A 190 7.92 24.35 -30.96
C ASP A 190 8.01 23.18 -29.93
N PRO A 191 9.23 22.78 -29.53
CA PRO A 191 9.45 21.68 -28.58
C PRO A 191 8.69 21.87 -27.27
N ARG A 192 8.51 23.12 -26.82
CA ARG A 192 7.81 23.43 -25.58
C ARG A 192 6.33 23.10 -25.67
N ILE A 193 5.72 23.36 -26.84
CA ILE A 193 4.31 23.06 -27.09
C ILE A 193 4.09 21.55 -27.11
N VAL A 194 4.95 20.81 -27.81
CA VAL A 194 4.89 19.35 -27.90
C VAL A 194 5.07 18.71 -26.52
N TYR A 195 6.10 19.11 -25.79
CA TYR A 195 6.37 18.62 -24.43
C TYR A 195 5.18 18.86 -23.50
N LYS A 196 4.60 20.08 -23.50
CA LYS A 196 3.43 20.39 -22.68
C LYS A 196 2.22 19.54 -23.06
N ARG A 197 1.95 19.36 -24.35
CA ARG A 197 0.80 18.58 -24.85
C ARG A 197 0.94 17.11 -24.51
N GLU A 198 2.07 16.50 -24.83
CA GLU A 198 2.34 15.07 -24.59
C GLU A 198 2.45 14.78 -23.10
N GLY A 199 3.17 15.61 -22.34
CA GLY A 199 3.29 15.47 -20.88
C GLY A 199 1.93 15.57 -20.17
N ALA A 200 1.07 16.50 -20.58
CA ALA A 200 -0.30 16.57 -20.04
C ALA A 200 -1.14 15.33 -20.40
N SER A 201 -0.90 14.72 -21.56
CA SER A 201 -1.56 13.47 -21.95
C SER A 201 -1.09 12.30 -21.11
N GLN A 202 0.23 12.15 -20.92
CA GLN A 202 0.83 11.11 -20.07
C GLN A 202 0.39 11.25 -18.62
N PHE A 203 0.29 12.47 -18.10
CA PHE A 203 -0.21 12.72 -16.74
C PHE A 203 -1.67 12.29 -16.56
N ARG A 204 -2.55 12.59 -17.53
CA ARG A 204 -3.95 12.12 -17.49
C ARG A 204 -4.03 10.59 -17.52
N GLU A 205 -3.18 9.95 -18.31
CA GLU A 205 -3.11 8.49 -18.37
C GLU A 205 -2.62 7.90 -17.05
N MET A 206 -1.59 8.49 -16.43
CA MET A 206 -1.13 8.11 -15.09
C MET A 206 -2.28 8.17 -14.08
N LEU A 207 -3.06 9.26 -14.06
CA LEU A 207 -4.21 9.38 -13.15
C LEU A 207 -5.30 8.32 -13.42
N ARG A 208 -5.51 7.93 -14.69
CA ARG A 208 -6.42 6.84 -15.06
C ARG A 208 -5.93 5.51 -14.50
N LEU A 209 -4.65 5.19 -14.72
CA LEU A 209 -4.02 3.98 -14.19
C LEU A 209 -4.07 3.91 -12.66
N VAL A 210 -3.82 5.03 -11.97
CA VAL A 210 -3.95 5.11 -10.51
C VAL A 210 -5.38 4.79 -10.07
N ARG A 211 -6.40 5.40 -10.70
CA ARG A 211 -7.80 5.10 -10.39
C ARG A 211 -8.13 3.63 -10.59
N ASP A 212 -7.77 3.06 -11.73
CA ASP A 212 -8.08 1.67 -12.09
C ASP A 212 -7.44 0.71 -11.07
N ARG A 213 -6.14 0.90 -10.78
CA ARG A 213 -5.39 0.09 -9.79
C ARG A 213 -5.95 0.22 -8.37
N VAL A 214 -6.31 1.43 -7.94
CA VAL A 214 -6.91 1.64 -6.60
C VAL A 214 -8.25 0.91 -6.52
N THR A 215 -9.11 1.04 -7.53
CA THR A 215 -10.42 0.37 -7.54
C THR A 215 -10.32 -1.15 -7.61
N ASP A 216 -9.27 -1.69 -8.23
CA ASP A 216 -9.04 -3.14 -8.29
C ASP A 216 -8.56 -3.69 -6.92
N LEU A 217 -7.59 -3.00 -6.32
CA LEU A 217 -6.87 -3.48 -5.13
C LEU A 217 -7.67 -3.25 -3.84
N ILE A 218 -8.45 -2.16 -3.76
CA ILE A 218 -9.14 -1.79 -2.52
C ILE A 218 -10.15 -2.82 -2.04
N PHE A 219 -10.67 -3.70 -2.92
CA PHE A 219 -11.60 -4.77 -2.54
C PHE A 219 -10.93 -6.09 -2.18
N ARG A 220 -9.61 -6.22 -2.35
CA ARG A 220 -8.88 -7.51 -2.15
C ARG A 220 -7.68 -7.41 -1.22
N ALA A 221 -7.07 -6.25 -1.07
CA ALA A 221 -5.88 -6.07 -0.22
C ALA A 221 -6.14 -6.37 1.26
N ARG A 222 -5.11 -6.79 2.00
CA ARG A 222 -5.13 -6.90 3.46
C ARG A 222 -3.78 -6.48 4.00
N ILE A 223 -3.77 -5.80 5.15
CA ILE A 223 -2.54 -5.52 5.89
C ILE A 223 -2.27 -6.69 6.84
N THR A 224 -1.15 -7.37 6.68
CA THR A 224 -0.70 -8.46 7.58
C THR A 224 0.48 -7.99 8.42
N GLN A 225 0.47 -8.27 9.73
CA GLN A 225 1.62 -7.98 10.60
C GLN A 225 2.88 -8.73 10.14
N GLY A 226 4.04 -8.06 10.22
CA GLY A 226 5.33 -8.59 9.77
C GLY A 226 5.60 -8.43 8.27
N SER A 227 4.65 -7.92 7.51
CA SER A 227 4.86 -7.57 6.10
C SER A 227 4.62 -6.07 5.89
N GLN A 228 5.64 -5.38 5.38
CA GLN A 228 5.39 -4.53 4.22
C GLN A 228 4.63 -5.44 3.24
N VAL A 229 3.32 -5.21 3.12
CA VAL A 229 2.28 -6.16 2.69
C VAL A 229 2.79 -7.23 1.71
N ARG A 230 2.77 -8.49 2.15
CA ARG A 230 3.05 -9.68 1.33
C ARG A 230 1.90 -9.93 0.35
N ASN A 231 1.69 -9.03 -0.61
CA ASN A 231 0.98 -9.26 -1.89
C ASN A 231 0.77 -7.95 -2.70
N VAL A 232 1.86 -7.28 -3.08
CA VAL A 232 1.83 -6.31 -4.20
C VAL A 232 3.01 -6.52 -5.17
N TYR A 233 4.13 -7.06 -4.70
CA TYR A 233 5.29 -7.34 -5.56
C TYR A 233 5.14 -8.55 -6.49
N ASN A 234 4.35 -9.57 -6.12
CA ASN A 234 4.24 -10.79 -6.93
C ASN A 234 3.33 -10.63 -8.17
N ALA A 235 2.29 -9.78 -8.10
CA ALA A 235 1.41 -9.56 -9.24
C ALA A 235 2.03 -8.62 -10.29
N GLN A 236 2.79 -7.61 -9.85
CA GLN A 236 3.44 -6.66 -10.76
C GLN A 236 4.71 -7.24 -11.40
N GLN A 237 5.48 -8.07 -10.68
CA GLN A 237 6.64 -8.74 -11.30
C GLN A 237 6.25 -9.79 -12.33
N ALA A 238 5.08 -10.42 -12.21
CA ALA A 238 4.59 -11.35 -13.24
C ALA A 238 4.32 -10.62 -14.58
N GLU A 239 3.72 -9.43 -14.54
CA GLU A 239 3.46 -8.63 -15.75
C GLU A 239 4.73 -7.98 -16.34
N HIS A 240 5.69 -7.56 -15.49
CA HIS A 240 6.97 -7.02 -15.97
C HIS A 240 7.92 -8.10 -16.49
N ALA A 241 7.89 -9.32 -15.94
CA ALA A 241 8.68 -10.44 -16.43
C ALA A 241 8.18 -10.94 -17.79
N GLU A 242 6.86 -10.96 -18.03
CA GLU A 242 6.32 -11.28 -19.35
C GLU A 242 6.71 -10.22 -20.39
N ALA A 243 6.62 -8.93 -20.08
CA ALA A 243 7.04 -7.86 -20.99
C ALA A 243 8.56 -7.87 -21.31
N GLY A 244 9.40 -8.28 -20.36
CA GLY A 244 10.85 -8.45 -20.58
C GLY A 244 11.19 -9.70 -21.39
N SER A 245 10.49 -10.81 -21.15
CA SER A 245 10.72 -12.09 -21.86
C SER A 245 10.33 -12.05 -23.34
N VAL A 246 9.36 -11.20 -23.71
CA VAL A 246 8.95 -11.01 -25.12
C VAL A 246 9.98 -10.20 -25.91
N MET A 247 10.76 -9.32 -25.25
CA MET A 247 11.89 -8.63 -25.89
C MET A 247 13.15 -9.49 -25.98
N GLU A 248 13.38 -10.39 -25.02
CA GLU A 248 14.54 -11.29 -25.03
C GLU A 248 14.36 -12.46 -26.02
N ASN A 249 13.14 -13.01 -26.15
CA ASN A 249 12.85 -14.08 -27.11
C ASN A 249 12.73 -13.61 -28.59
N GLY A 250 12.49 -12.31 -28.82
CA GLY A 250 12.44 -11.74 -30.18
C GLY A 250 13.81 -11.47 -30.82
N ALA A 251 14.89 -11.52 -30.03
CA ALA A 251 16.26 -11.31 -30.50
C ALA A 251 17.05 -12.62 -30.69
N SER A 252 16.52 -13.76 -30.24
CA SER A 252 17.23 -15.06 -30.29
C SER A 252 16.88 -15.93 -31.50
N GLU A 253 15.97 -15.50 -32.38
CA GLU A 253 15.50 -16.31 -33.53
C GLU A 253 16.16 -15.97 -34.87
N LYS A 254 17.22 -15.14 -34.88
CA LYS A 254 17.99 -14.80 -36.11
C LYS A 254 19.47 -15.20 -36.13
N ASP A 255 20.01 -15.76 -35.05
CA ASP A 255 21.42 -16.18 -34.98
C ASP A 255 21.61 -17.70 -34.76
N ALA A 256 20.58 -18.52 -35.01
CA ALA A 256 20.63 -19.97 -34.84
C ALA A 256 20.89 -20.75 -36.14
N GLU A 257 21.61 -20.16 -37.10
CA GLU A 257 21.98 -20.85 -38.34
C GLU A 257 23.39 -20.47 -38.83
N GLN A 258 24.40 -20.50 -37.94
CA GLN A 258 25.80 -20.76 -38.29
C GLN A 258 26.69 -20.83 -37.04
N GLY A 259 27.49 -21.90 -36.93
CA GLY A 259 28.66 -21.91 -36.05
C GLY A 259 28.54 -22.76 -34.79
N GLY A 260 28.30 -24.07 -34.95
CA GLY A 260 28.72 -25.03 -33.93
C GLY A 260 30.24 -25.19 -33.99
N GLU A 261 30.97 -24.59 -33.04
CA GLU A 261 32.24 -25.08 -32.48
C GLU A 261 32.84 -24.06 -31.48
N SER A 262 33.52 -24.57 -30.45
CA SER A 262 34.41 -23.85 -29.52
C SER A 262 33.84 -23.30 -28.18
N GLU A 263 33.14 -24.11 -27.40
CA GLU A 263 33.01 -23.85 -25.93
C GLU A 263 34.20 -24.42 -25.12
N SER A 264 35.09 -25.19 -25.77
CA SER A 264 36.27 -25.80 -25.14
C SER A 264 37.51 -24.87 -25.09
N GLU A 265 37.67 -23.95 -26.05
CA GLU A 265 38.87 -23.09 -26.12
C GLU A 265 38.81 -21.84 -25.22
N ALA A 266 37.61 -21.36 -24.88
CA ALA A 266 37.42 -20.17 -24.04
C ALA A 266 37.83 -20.41 -22.56
N LYS A 267 37.60 -21.63 -22.04
CA LYS A 267 37.99 -22.00 -20.67
C LYS A 267 39.51 -22.16 -20.51
N SER A 268 40.21 -22.67 -21.54
CA SER A 268 41.67 -22.84 -21.50
C SER A 268 42.46 -21.51 -21.52
N ARG A 269 41.93 -20.48 -22.22
CA ARG A 269 42.56 -19.15 -22.26
C ARG A 269 42.44 -18.39 -20.94
N HIS A 270 41.36 -18.58 -20.19
CA HIS A 270 41.15 -17.86 -18.94
C HIS A 270 42.05 -18.37 -17.80
N GLU A 271 42.29 -19.68 -17.74
CA GLU A 271 43.20 -20.31 -16.77
C GLU A 271 44.68 -19.98 -17.04
N ARG A 272 45.09 -19.92 -18.32
CA ARG A 272 46.47 -19.53 -18.70
C ARG A 272 46.79 -18.06 -18.37
N ARG A 273 45.81 -17.16 -18.42
CA ARG A 273 45.97 -15.74 -18.06
C ARG A 273 46.11 -15.53 -16.56
N ALA A 274 45.40 -16.30 -15.73
CA ALA A 274 45.50 -16.25 -14.28
C ALA A 274 46.87 -16.76 -13.76
N ALA A 275 47.43 -17.80 -14.40
CA ALA A 275 48.72 -18.37 -14.03
C ALA A 275 49.96 -17.50 -14.40
N ALA A 276 49.81 -16.57 -15.34
CA ALA A 276 50.85 -15.61 -15.72
C ALA A 276 50.89 -14.37 -14.81
N ALA A 277 49.76 -13.96 -14.24
CA ALA A 277 49.67 -12.81 -13.33
C ALA A 277 50.26 -13.09 -11.94
N MET A 278 50.19 -14.34 -11.46
CA MET A 278 50.74 -14.74 -10.14
C MET A 278 52.27 -14.89 -10.15
N ARG A 279 52.88 -15.31 -11.27
CA ARG A 279 54.36 -15.42 -11.40
C ARG A 279 55.08 -14.08 -11.54
N GLY A 280 54.38 -13.00 -11.92
CA GLY A 280 54.95 -11.66 -12.02
C GLY A 280 55.04 -10.88 -10.70
N ARG A 281 54.35 -11.34 -9.64
CA ARG A 281 54.27 -10.64 -8.35
C ARG A 281 55.33 -11.10 -7.32
N GLU A 282 55.88 -12.31 -7.45
CA GLU A 282 56.94 -12.81 -6.57
C GLU A 282 58.37 -12.41 -7.00
N ALA A 283 58.56 -11.93 -8.24
CA ALA A 283 59.88 -11.55 -8.77
C ALA A 283 60.29 -10.07 -8.55
N LYS A 284 59.45 -9.25 -7.88
CA LYS A 284 59.71 -7.80 -7.67
C LYS A 284 59.82 -7.33 -6.21
N GLY A 285 59.90 -8.25 -5.25
CA GLY A 285 60.01 -7.96 -3.81
C GLY A 285 61.41 -8.07 -3.19
N GLY A 286 62.45 -8.40 -3.97
CA GLY A 286 63.79 -8.65 -3.41
C GLY A 286 64.92 -8.20 -4.33
N ARG A 287 65.22 -6.88 -4.35
CA ARG A 287 66.53 -6.27 -4.71
C ARG A 287 66.37 -4.76 -4.97
N SER A 288 66.40 -3.93 -3.92
CA SER A 288 66.96 -2.56 -4.03
C SER A 288 67.15 -1.82 -2.69
N SER A 289 67.28 -2.52 -1.54
CA SER A 289 67.78 -1.90 -0.30
C SER A 289 69.29 -2.13 -0.15
N GLN A 290 70.07 -1.76 -1.16
CA GLN A 290 71.53 -1.76 -1.09
C GLN A 290 72.14 -0.97 -2.25
N ARG A 291 72.05 0.36 -2.20
CA ARG A 291 72.96 1.33 -2.87
C ARG A 291 72.44 2.76 -2.65
N ASP A 292 72.70 3.29 -1.46
CA ASP A 292 73.02 4.71 -1.30
C ASP A 292 73.80 4.91 0.02
N ARG A 293 74.97 4.29 0.05
CA ARG A 293 76.12 4.74 0.85
C ARG A 293 77.26 4.96 -0.14
N HIS A 294 77.90 6.12 -0.02
CA HIS A 294 79.06 6.60 -0.79
C HIS A 294 78.79 7.34 -2.10
N LYS A 295 78.31 8.58 -1.96
CA LYS A 295 79.02 9.74 -2.53
C LYS A 295 79.44 10.66 -1.39
N ARG A 296 80.71 10.52 -0.96
CA ARG A 296 81.46 11.54 -0.22
C ARG A 296 82.55 12.05 -1.15
N ARG A 297 82.59 13.35 -1.38
CA ARG A 297 83.81 14.17 -1.38
C ARG A 297 83.40 15.63 -1.37
#